data_AF-A0A7C6YT59-F1
#
_entry.id   AF-A0A7C6YT59-F1
#
_cell.length_a   1.000
_cell.length_b   1.000
_cell.length_c   1.000
_cell.angle_alpha   90.00
_cell.angle_beta   90.00
_cell.angle_gamma   90.00
#
_symmetry.space_group_name_H-M   'P 1'
#
loop_
_entity.id
_entity.type
_entity.pdbx_description
1 polymer ?
#
loop_
_entity_poly.entity_id
_entity_poly.type
_entity_poly.pdbx_seq_one_letter_code
_entity_poly.pdbx_strand_id
1 'polypeptide(L)'
;MFPDMLIVRKDEQGFQFDILEPHDPSRSDNLAKAIGLAEFAEKHWDLFQRIQLIRKGRGADGVERYYRLDMGNSAVRHKVLPITSNSQLDQVFKEEARP
;
A
#
# COMPACT_ATOMS: atom_id res chain seq x y z
N MET A 1 -3.28 8.29 10.89
CA MET A 1 -2.11 7.93 10.07
C MET A 1 -1.85 9.09 9.11
N PHE A 2 -0.59 9.45 8.88
CA PHE A 2 -0.18 10.41 7.86
C PHE A 2 0.74 9.68 6.88
N PRO A 3 0.49 9.74 5.57
CA PRO A 3 1.34 9.08 4.62
C PRO A 3 2.66 9.81 4.46
N ASP A 4 3.72 9.07 4.15
CA ASP A 4 5.06 9.61 3.91
C ASP A 4 5.10 10.47 2.64
N MET A 5 4.29 10.11 1.61
CA MET A 5 4.26 10.84 0.35
C MET A 5 2.84 11.06 -0.18
N LEU A 6 2.51 12.33 -0.46
CA LEU A 6 1.42 12.74 -1.34
C LEU A 6 2.02 13.26 -2.64
N ILE A 7 1.68 12.62 -3.76
CA ILE A 7 2.16 13.04 -5.07
C ILE A 7 1.00 13.67 -5.83
N VAL A 8 1.23 14.89 -6.30
CA VAL A 8 0.31 15.61 -7.18
C VAL A 8 0.91 15.62 -8.57
N ARG A 9 0.21 15.00 -9.52
CA ARG A 9 0.57 15.00 -10.94
C ARG A 9 -0.44 15.85 -11.70
N LYS A 10 -0.02 16.43 -12.82
CA LYS A 10 -0.92 17.13 -13.74
C LYS A 10 -0.79 16.51 -15.12
N ASP A 11 -1.92 16.19 -15.72
CA ASP A 11 -2.01 15.79 -17.13
C ASP A 11 -3.15 16.55 -17.83
N GLU A 12 -3.51 16.09 -19.03
CA GLU A 12 -4.57 16.69 -19.85
C GLU A 12 -5.95 16.62 -19.17
N GLN A 13 -6.16 15.68 -18.25
CA GLN A 13 -7.43 15.48 -17.53
C GLN A 13 -7.50 16.27 -16.22
N GLY A 14 -6.40 16.89 -15.79
CA GLY A 14 -6.35 17.75 -14.61
C GLY A 14 -5.32 17.30 -13.59
N PHE A 15 -5.63 17.48 -12.30
CA PHE A 15 -4.76 17.04 -11.21
C PHE A 15 -5.10 15.63 -10.76
N GLN A 16 -4.08 14.80 -10.62
CA GLN A 16 -4.15 13.45 -10.06
C GLN A 16 -3.40 13.40 -8.75
N PHE A 17 -3.98 12.67 -7.80
CA PHE A 17 -3.45 12.54 -6.45
C PHE A 17 -3.11 11.07 -6.18
N ASP A 18 -1.90 10.85 -5.68
CA ASP A 18 -1.43 9.53 -5.26
C ASP A 18 -0.92 9.59 -3.82
N ILE A 19 -1.27 8.59 -3.02
CA ILE A 19 -0.68 8.35 -1.71
C ILE A 19 0.27 7.16 -1.84
N LEU A 20 1.55 7.39 -1.58
CA LEU A 20 2.57 6.36 -1.58
C LEU A 20 3.22 6.28 -0.20
N GLU A 21 3.15 5.10 0.40
CA GLU A 21 3.65 4.80 1.73
C GLU A 21 4.81 3.78 1.62
N PRO A 22 6.04 4.22 1.30
CA PRO A 22 7.20 3.34 1.42
C PRO A 22 7.43 2.96 2.88
N HIS A 23 7.58 1.67 3.18
CA HIS A 23 7.75 1.22 4.55
C HIS A 23 8.68 0.02 4.70
N ASP A 24 9.40 -0.01 5.81
CA ASP A 24 10.24 -1.14 6.23
C ASP A 24 9.39 -2.14 7.04
N PRO A 25 9.19 -3.38 6.54
CA PRO A 25 8.34 -4.36 7.20
C PRO A 25 8.81 -4.77 8.60
N SER A 26 10.08 -4.52 8.97
CA SER A 26 10.59 -4.87 10.30
C SER A 26 10.16 -3.91 11.40
N ARG A 27 9.50 -2.79 11.06
CA ARG A 27 9.05 -1.79 12.03
C ARG A 27 7.77 -2.25 12.74
N SER A 28 7.64 -1.90 14.01
CA SER A 28 6.52 -2.34 14.87
C SER A 28 5.18 -1.72 14.48
N ASP A 29 5.18 -0.58 13.81
CA ASP A 29 3.99 0.15 13.37
C ASP A 29 3.48 -0.24 11.98
N ASN A 30 4.19 -1.13 11.27
CA ASN A 30 3.86 -1.58 9.92
C ASN A 30 2.42 -2.09 9.77
N LEU A 31 1.94 -2.91 10.73
CA LEU A 31 0.55 -3.36 10.76
C LEU A 31 -0.43 -2.19 10.90
N ALA A 32 -0.21 -1.31 11.87
CA ALA A 32 -1.08 -0.17 12.14
C ALA A 32 -1.13 0.80 10.95
N LYS A 33 0.00 0.99 10.25
CA LYS A 33 0.05 1.77 9.01
C LYS A 33 -0.75 1.12 7.89
N ALA A 34 -0.62 -0.19 7.69
CA ALA A 34 -1.39 -0.91 6.66
C ALA A 34 -2.90 -0.83 6.90
N ILE A 35 -3.35 -1.06 8.15
CA ILE A 35 -4.76 -0.95 8.53
C ILE A 35 -5.26 0.48 8.34
N GLY A 36 -4.53 1.47 8.86
CA GLY A 36 -4.93 2.88 8.72
C GLY A 36 -4.99 3.35 7.26
N LEU A 37 -4.13 2.85 6.39
CA LEU A 37 -4.16 3.15 4.96
C LEU A 37 -5.35 2.47 4.27
N ALA A 38 -5.69 1.23 4.64
CA ALA A 38 -6.87 0.53 4.15
C ALA A 38 -8.18 1.20 4.60
N GLU A 39 -8.28 1.62 5.87
CA GLU A 39 -9.42 2.37 6.40
C GLU A 39 -9.61 3.73 5.73
N PHE A 40 -8.51 4.41 5.41
CA PHE A 40 -8.56 5.64 4.62
C PHE A 40 -9.10 5.36 3.21
N ALA A 41 -8.57 4.34 2.55
CA ALA A 41 -8.98 3.97 1.21
C ALA A 41 -10.45 3.51 1.14
N GLU A 42 -10.98 2.82 2.16
CA GLU A 42 -12.42 2.48 2.24
C GLU A 42 -13.34 3.70 2.06
N LYS A 43 -12.91 4.87 2.52
CA LYS A 43 -13.70 6.10 2.50
C LYS A 43 -13.42 7.01 1.30
N HIS A 44 -12.24 6.87 0.68
CA HIS A 44 -11.70 7.89 -0.21
C HIS A 44 -11.02 7.35 -1.48
N TRP A 45 -11.05 6.03 -1.74
CA TRP A 45 -10.30 5.44 -2.85
C TRP A 45 -10.63 6.08 -4.21
N ASP A 46 -11.86 6.54 -4.41
CA ASP A 46 -12.37 7.14 -5.64
C ASP A 46 -11.73 8.50 -5.97
N LEU A 47 -11.12 9.16 -4.97
CA LEU A 47 -10.45 10.45 -5.13
C LEU A 47 -8.97 10.32 -5.53
N PHE A 48 -8.38 9.13 -5.39
CA PHE A 48 -6.95 8.91 -5.59
C PHE A 48 -6.71 7.91 -6.71
N GLN A 49 -5.69 8.17 -7.54
CA GLN A 49 -5.28 7.22 -8.57
C GLN A 49 -4.50 6.05 -7.97
N ARG A 50 -3.77 6.28 -6.89
CA ARG A 50 -3.02 5.26 -6.17
C ARG A 50 -3.09 5.50 -4.67
N ILE A 51 -3.31 4.42 -3.92
CA ILE A 51 -3.12 4.40 -2.46
C ILE A 51 -2.32 3.14 -2.16
N GLN A 52 -1.01 3.26 -1.98
CA GLN A 52 -0.10 2.11 -2.02
C GLN A 52 0.81 2.04 -0.81
N LEU A 53 0.83 0.88 -0.14
CA LEU A 53 1.89 0.52 0.80
C LEU A 53 3.00 -0.18 0.01
N ILE A 54 4.22 0.34 0.08
CA ILE A 54 5.32 -0.10 -0.78
C ILE A 54 6.43 -0.68 0.09
N ARG A 55 6.87 -1.90 -0.23
CA ARG A 55 8.00 -2.56 0.44
C ARG A 55 9.10 -2.85 -0.54
N LYS A 56 10.34 -2.75 -0.09
CA LYS A 56 11.48 -3.30 -0.82
C LYS A 56 11.55 -4.81 -0.55
N GLY A 57 11.72 -5.62 -1.58
CA GLY A 57 11.81 -7.07 -1.49
C GLY A 57 12.75 -7.65 -2.54
N ARG A 58 13.26 -8.85 -2.30
CA ARG A 58 14.10 -9.57 -3.26
C ARG A 58 13.24 -10.56 -4.05
N GLY A 59 13.27 -10.44 -5.38
CA GLY A 59 12.57 -11.36 -6.29
C GLY A 59 13.22 -12.74 -6.35
N ALA A 60 12.54 -13.70 -6.99
CA ALA A 60 13.04 -15.07 -7.15
C ALA A 60 14.35 -15.16 -7.95
N ASP A 61 14.61 -14.16 -8.80
CA ASP A 61 15.85 -14.00 -9.55
C ASP A 61 16.98 -13.32 -8.75
N GLY A 62 16.75 -13.08 -7.45
CA GLY A 62 17.72 -12.45 -6.56
C GLY A 62 17.80 -10.93 -6.69
N VAL A 63 17.03 -10.31 -7.58
CA VAL A 63 17.06 -8.86 -7.81
C VAL A 63 16.13 -8.13 -6.84
N GLU A 64 16.64 -7.08 -6.21
CA GLU A 64 15.84 -6.21 -5.35
C GLU A 64 14.88 -5.34 -6.17
N ARG A 65 13.61 -5.29 -5.74
CA ARG A 65 12.55 -4.49 -6.35
C ARG A 65 11.65 -3.90 -5.27
N TYR A 66 10.86 -2.92 -5.66
CA TYR A 66 9.77 -2.41 -4.84
C TYR A 66 8.49 -3.15 -5.21
N TYR A 67 7.77 -3.62 -4.21
CA TYR A 67 6.48 -4.28 -4.36
C TYR A 67 5.41 -3.40 -3.73
N ARG A 68 4.30 -3.22 -4.43
CA ARG A 68 3.23 -2.30 -4.08
C ARG A 68 1.99 -3.10 -3.74
N LEU A 69 1.49 -2.89 -2.55
CA LEU A 69 0.17 -3.38 -2.12
C LEU A 69 -0.84 -2.25 -2.33
N ASP A 70 -1.75 -2.44 -3.29
CA ASP A 70 -2.69 -1.42 -3.72
C ASP A 70 -3.98 -1.40 -2.90
N MET A 71 -4.09 -0.45 -1.99
CA MET A 71 -5.27 -0.23 -1.16
C MET A 71 -6.43 0.42 -1.94
N GLY A 72 -6.22 0.92 -3.16
CA GLY A 72 -7.31 1.31 -4.05
C GLY A 72 -8.19 0.12 -4.47
N ASN A 73 -7.62 -1.09 -4.48
CA ASN A 73 -8.33 -2.32 -4.80
C ASN A 73 -9.11 -2.86 -3.59
N SER A 74 -10.44 -2.99 -3.72
CA SER A 74 -11.31 -3.50 -2.64
C SER A 74 -10.97 -4.92 -2.21
N ALA A 75 -10.53 -5.79 -3.12
CA ALA A 75 -10.13 -7.16 -2.79
C ALA A 75 -8.89 -7.18 -1.87
N VAL A 76 -7.95 -6.25 -2.08
CA VAL A 76 -6.78 -6.08 -1.21
C VAL A 76 -7.22 -5.57 0.16
N ARG A 77 -8.09 -4.55 0.22
CA ARG A 77 -8.59 -4.02 1.49
C ARG A 77 -9.34 -5.06 2.32
N HIS A 78 -10.19 -5.87 1.70
CA HIS A 78 -10.87 -6.98 2.38
C HIS A 78 -9.92 -8.00 3.00
N LYS A 79 -8.72 -8.18 2.42
CA LYS A 79 -7.67 -9.03 3.01
C LYS A 79 -6.90 -8.33 4.11
N VAL A 80 -6.67 -7.01 4.01
CA VAL A 80 -5.85 -6.24 4.97
C VAL A 80 -6.62 -5.88 6.24
N LEU A 81 -7.86 -5.40 6.14
CA LEU A 81 -8.65 -4.91 7.28
C LEU A 81 -8.80 -5.91 8.44
N PRO A 82 -8.99 -7.24 8.23
CA PRO A 82 -9.18 -8.18 9.33
C PRO A 82 -7.88 -8.73 9.94
N ILE A 83 -6.70 -8.39 9.41
CA ILE A 83 -5.44 -8.95 9.93
C ILE A 83 -5.05 -8.32 11.26
N THR A 84 -4.35 -9.07 12.10
CA THR A 84 -3.97 -8.63 13.46
C THR A 84 -2.47 -8.81 13.74
N SER A 85 -1.68 -9.17 12.72
CA SER A 85 -0.25 -9.42 12.86
C SER A 85 0.55 -9.06 11.60
N ASN A 86 1.83 -8.74 11.79
CA ASN A 86 2.77 -8.53 10.67
C ASN A 86 2.91 -9.79 9.79
N SER A 87 2.88 -10.99 10.39
CA SER A 87 2.96 -12.24 9.62
C SER A 87 1.80 -12.42 8.64
N GLN A 88 0.58 -12.00 9.03
CA GLN A 88 -0.56 -12.02 8.11
C GLN A 88 -0.41 -10.96 7.02
N LEU A 89 0.08 -9.77 7.36
CA LEU A 89 0.35 -8.73 6.37
C LEU A 89 1.41 -9.18 5.35
N ASP A 90 2.44 -9.90 5.80
CA ASP A 90 3.46 -10.49 4.92
C ASP A 90 2.85 -11.50 3.95
N GLN A 91 1.87 -12.28 4.39
CA GLN A 91 1.14 -13.20 3.52
C GLN A 91 0.33 -12.44 2.46
N VAL A 92 -0.37 -11.37 2.84
CA VAL A 92 -1.10 -10.52 1.89
C VAL A 92 -0.14 -9.92 0.85
N PHE A 93 1.04 -9.45 1.26
CA PHE A 93 2.06 -8.95 0.34
C PHE A 93 2.50 -10.01 -0.68
N LYS A 94 2.70 -11.26 -0.25
CA LYS A 94 3.09 -12.35 -1.16
C LYS A 94 2.02 -12.65 -2.21
N GLU A 95 0.74 -12.56 -1.84
CA GLU A 95 -0.38 -12.88 -2.73
C GLU A 95 -0.70 -11.73 -3.68
N GLU A 96 -0.74 -10.50 -3.15
CA GLU A 96 -1.38 -9.36 -3.82
C GLU A 96 -0.39 -8.32 -4.33
N ALA A 97 0.80 -8.21 -3.73
CA ALA A 97 1.71 -7.14 -4.13
C ALA A 97 2.30 -7.40 -5.52
N ARG A 98 2.51 -6.30 -6.26
CA ARG A 98 3.06 -6.32 -7.62
C ARG A 98 4.25 -5.36 -7.72
N PRO A 99 5.25 -5.64 -8.58
CA PRO A 99 6.39 -4.74 -8.78
C PRO A 99 5.98 -3.36 -9.32
#